data_AF-A0AAX4K4M0-F1
#
_entry.id   AF-A0AAX4K4M0-F1
#
_cell.length_a   1.000
_cell.length_b   1.000
_cell.length_c   1.000
_cell.angle_alpha   90.00
_cell.angle_beta   90.00
_cell.angle_gamma   90.00
#
_symmetry.space_group_name_H-M   'P 1'
#
loop_
_entity.id
_entity.type
_entity.pdbx_description
1 polymer ?
#
loop_
_entity_poly.entity_id
_entity_poly.type
_entity_poly.pdbx_seq_one_letter_code
_entity_poly.pdbx_strand_id
1 'polypeptide(L)'
;MQHLSTLFYQWCQEGYINPRSAFIFGSVLDSPSLAALAIRNSDGWRNAERYLAKQEVVKQKPKDHLSTTDYVPGYNVIDPMGFSFTTFNEIPQDYLYALCRATSNRIHPDGQKVIDWNSIADDFMKVLKLVKGDR
;
A
#
# COMPACT_ATOMS: atom_id res chain seq x y z
N MET A 1 -19.37 7.57 9.62
CA MET A 1 -18.21 7.78 8.73
C MET A 1 -16.95 8.10 9.53
N GLN A 2 -16.86 9.21 10.28
CA GLN A 2 -15.64 9.61 11.02
C GLN A 2 -15.04 8.52 11.94
N HIS A 3 -15.87 7.83 12.74
CA HIS A 3 -15.37 6.78 13.65
C HIS A 3 -14.72 5.59 12.90
N LEU A 4 -15.27 5.22 11.74
CA LEU A 4 -14.76 4.11 10.93
C LEU A 4 -13.42 4.49 10.27
N SER A 5 -13.30 5.73 9.78
CA SER A 5 -12.04 6.28 9.25
C SER A 5 -10.94 6.32 10.32
N THR A 6 -11.27 6.69 11.57
CA THR A 6 -10.30 6.71 12.67
C THR A 6 -9.82 5.31 13.04
N LEU A 7 -10.73 4.34 13.17
CA LEU A 7 -10.36 2.94 13.44
C LEU A 7 -9.48 2.37 12.32
N PHE A 8 -9.82 2.68 11.07
CA PHE A 8 -9.05 2.22 9.93
C PHE A 8 -7.66 2.86 9.86
N TYR A 9 -7.55 4.16 10.18
CA TYR A 9 -6.28 4.84 10.30
C TYR A 9 -5.39 4.18 11.37
N GLN A 10 -5.97 3.88 12.54
CA GLN A 10 -5.29 3.18 13.62
C GLN A 10 -4.82 1.78 13.19
N TRP A 11 -5.69 0.99 12.56
CA TRP A 11 -5.33 -0.33 12.04
C TRP A 11 -4.24 -0.30 10.96
N CYS A 12 -4.19 0.75 10.14
CA CYS A 12 -3.09 0.96 9.18
C CYS A 12 -1.77 1.26 9.89
N GLN A 13 -1.78 2.08 10.95
CA GLN A 13 -0.58 2.38 11.75
C GLN A 13 -0.08 1.16 12.53
N GLU A 14 -1.00 0.34 13.04
CA GLU A 14 -0.70 -0.89 13.78
C GLU A 14 -0.28 -2.05 12.85
N GLY A 15 -0.37 -1.87 11.52
CA GLY A 15 0.05 -2.86 10.53
C GLY A 15 -0.90 -4.03 10.33
N TYR A 16 -2.10 -3.98 10.92
CA TYR A 16 -3.12 -5.05 10.79
C TYR A 16 -3.79 -5.10 9.42
N ILE A 17 -3.63 -4.06 8.60
CA ILE A 17 -4.21 -3.98 7.26
C ILE A 17 -3.10 -3.94 6.23
N ASN A 18 -3.28 -4.73 5.17
CA ASN A 18 -2.43 -4.68 3.99
C ASN A 18 -2.43 -3.26 3.39
N PRO A 19 -1.26 -2.62 3.18
CA PRO A 19 -1.14 -1.28 2.60
C PRO A 19 -1.92 -1.09 1.30
N ARG A 20 -2.00 -2.11 0.43
CA ARG A 20 -2.81 -2.05 -0.79
C ARG A 20 -4.30 -1.86 -0.47
N SER A 21 -4.85 -2.69 0.42
CA SER A 21 -6.25 -2.57 0.85
C SER A 21 -6.51 -1.23 1.53
N ALA A 22 -5.55 -0.74 2.32
CA ALA A 22 -5.62 0.58 2.94
C ALA A 22 -5.63 1.72 1.92
N PHE A 23 -4.81 1.62 0.88
CA PHE A 23 -4.77 2.58 -0.20
C PHE A 23 -6.06 2.59 -1.02
N ILE A 24 -6.57 1.41 -1.41
CA ILE A 24 -7.84 1.30 -2.14
C ILE A 24 -8.96 1.93 -1.31
N PHE A 25 -9.05 1.59 -0.03
CA PHE A 25 -10.07 2.15 0.85
C PHE A 25 -9.94 3.67 1.00
N GLY A 26 -8.72 4.18 1.19
CA GLY A 26 -8.46 5.62 1.24
C GLY A 26 -8.82 6.33 -0.06
N SER A 27 -8.60 5.69 -1.21
CA SER A 27 -8.94 6.24 -2.52
C SER A 27 -10.46 6.27 -2.75
N VAL A 28 -11.18 5.18 -2.44
CA VAL A 28 -12.65 5.08 -2.60
C VAL A 28 -13.39 6.04 -1.66
N LEU A 29 -12.86 6.28 -0.46
CA LEU A 29 -13.41 7.24 0.50
C LEU A 29 -13.03 8.70 0.22
N ASP A 30 -12.32 8.97 -0.88
CA ASP A 30 -11.78 10.28 -1.20
C ASP A 30 -10.97 10.90 -0.04
N SER A 31 -10.13 10.07 0.60
CA SER A 31 -9.30 10.46 1.74
C SER A 31 -7.81 10.42 1.36
N PRO A 32 -7.25 11.53 0.82
CA PRO A 32 -5.84 11.62 0.45
C PRO A 32 -4.88 11.26 1.58
N SER A 33 -5.20 11.68 2.81
CA SER A 33 -4.37 11.43 3.98
C SER A 33 -4.28 9.95 4.33
N LEU A 34 -5.39 9.21 4.18
CA LEU A 34 -5.40 7.77 4.42
C LEU A 34 -4.67 6.99 3.32
N ALA A 35 -4.86 7.38 2.07
CA ALA A 35 -4.11 6.83 0.94
C ALA A 35 -2.60 7.06 1.10
N ALA A 36 -2.18 8.27 1.49
CA ALA A 36 -0.78 8.58 1.75
C ALA A 36 -0.22 7.80 2.95
N LEU A 37 -0.99 7.63 4.02
CA LEU A 37 -0.59 6.80 5.16
C LEU A 37 -0.33 5.35 4.72
N ALA A 38 -1.17 4.80 3.87
CA ALA A 38 -0.99 3.45 3.33
C ALA A 38 0.33 3.32 2.54
N ILE A 39 0.65 4.32 1.70
CA ILE A 39 1.93 4.39 0.99
C ILE A 39 3.11 4.39 1.98
N ARG A 40 3.08 5.25 3.01
CA ARG A 40 4.16 5.32 4.00
C ARG A 40 4.40 4.00 4.74
N ASN A 41 3.32 3.27 5.05
CA ASN A 41 3.40 2.00 5.77
C ASN A 41 3.74 0.79 4.87
N SER A 42 4.00 1.00 3.58
CA SER A 42 4.37 -0.07 2.65
C SER A 42 5.71 -0.73 2.99
N ASP A 43 6.64 -0.01 3.65
CA ASP A 43 7.90 -0.60 4.13
C ASP A 43 7.70 -1.54 5.33
N GLY A 44 6.72 -1.22 6.18
CA GLY A 44 6.40 -2.01 7.38
C GLY A 44 6.01 -3.45 7.05
N TRP A 45 5.36 -3.65 5.90
CA TRP A 45 4.95 -4.97 5.42
C TRP A 45 6.09 -5.81 4.82
N ARG A 46 7.16 -5.19 4.32
CA ARG A 46 8.43 -5.90 4.04
C ARG A 46 9.11 -6.38 5.33
N ASN A 47 8.90 -5.68 6.44
CA ASN A 47 9.55 -5.94 7.72
C ASN A 47 8.71 -6.77 8.71
N ALA A 48 7.40 -6.93 8.46
CA ALA A 48 6.54 -7.81 9.25
C ALA A 48 7.05 -9.27 9.22
N GLU A 49 7.65 -9.72 8.10
CA GLU A 49 8.36 -11.00 8.05
C GLU A 49 9.64 -11.03 8.88
N ARG A 50 10.39 -9.93 9.02
CA ARG A 50 11.57 -9.89 9.94
C ARG A 50 11.15 -9.96 11.40
N TYR A 51 9.97 -9.45 11.73
CA TYR A 51 9.39 -9.56 13.07
C TYR A 51 8.76 -10.93 13.33
N LEU A 52 8.05 -11.51 12.35
CA LEU A 52 7.44 -12.84 12.44
C LEU A 52 8.46 -13.98 12.32
N ALA A 53 9.52 -13.84 11.52
CA ALA A 53 10.61 -14.82 11.43
C ALA A 53 11.52 -14.84 12.66
N LYS A 54 11.43 -13.82 13.53
CA LYS A 54 12.06 -13.82 14.87
C LYS A 54 11.19 -14.50 15.93
N GLN A 55 9.90 -14.75 15.66
CA GLN A 55 9.06 -15.57 16.51
C GLN A 55 9.17 -17.01 16.03
N GLU A 56 9.68 -17.89 16.89
CA GLU A 56 9.94 -19.30 16.58
C GLU A 56 8.73 -19.97 15.90
N VAL A 57 9.00 -20.57 14.74
CA VAL A 57 8.29 -21.69 14.09
C VAL A 57 6.88 -21.97 14.65
N VAL A 58 5.93 -21.10 14.33
CA VAL A 58 4.51 -21.48 14.44
C VAL A 58 4.24 -22.44 13.29
N LYS A 59 4.20 -23.72 13.65
CA LYS A 59 3.87 -24.87 12.78
C LYS A 59 2.83 -24.47 11.73
N GLN A 60 3.26 -24.45 10.47
CA GLN A 60 2.40 -24.25 9.31
C GLN A 60 1.24 -25.25 9.39
N LYS A 61 0.02 -24.73 9.64
CA LYS A 61 -1.20 -25.51 9.43
C LYS A 61 -1.40 -25.73 7.93
N PRO A 62 -1.97 -26.88 7.53
CA PRO A 62 -2.09 -27.28 6.13
C PRO A 62 -2.92 -26.28 5.33
N LYS A 63 -2.47 -26.06 4.10
CA LYS A 63 -2.91 -25.07 3.12
C LYS A 63 -4.42 -25.07 2.94
N ASP A 64 -5.06 -23.96 3.30
CA ASP A 64 -6.34 -23.58 2.72
C ASP A 64 -6.05 -23.10 1.29
N HIS A 65 -6.52 -23.84 0.29
CA HIS A 65 -6.19 -23.64 -1.12
C HIS A 65 -6.94 -22.46 -1.78
N LEU A 66 -7.53 -21.56 -0.98
CA LEU A 66 -8.41 -20.48 -1.43
C LEU A 66 -7.96 -19.12 -0.90
N SER A 67 -6.72 -18.74 -1.16
CA SER A 67 -6.27 -17.38 -1.48
C SER A 67 -4.74 -17.36 -1.46
N THR A 68 -4.14 -17.57 -2.63
CA THR A 68 -2.68 -17.45 -2.78
C THR A 68 -2.44 -16.24 -3.66
N THR A 69 -2.31 -15.05 -3.07
CA THR A 69 -1.74 -13.90 -3.79
C THR A 69 -1.23 -12.76 -2.91
N ASP A 70 -0.90 -12.97 -1.63
CA ASP A 70 -0.51 -11.81 -0.81
C ASP A 70 0.98 -11.65 -0.56
N TYR A 71 1.83 -12.59 -0.96
CA TYR A 71 3.26 -12.42 -0.79
C TYR A 71 4.10 -13.15 -1.84
N VAL A 72 4.59 -12.38 -2.82
CA VAL A 72 5.65 -12.81 -3.74
C VAL A 72 6.93 -12.08 -3.29
N PRO A 73 7.98 -12.79 -2.87
CA PRO A 73 9.25 -12.16 -2.53
C PRO A 73 9.74 -11.25 -3.65
N GLY A 74 10.09 -9.99 -3.32
CA GLY A 74 10.48 -8.96 -4.29
C GLY A 74 9.34 -8.08 -4.80
N TYR A 75 8.09 -8.45 -4.54
CA TYR A 75 6.92 -7.66 -4.94
C TYR A 75 6.62 -6.55 -3.92
N ASN A 76 6.44 -5.32 -4.41
CA ASN A 76 6.11 -4.19 -3.55
C ASN A 76 4.58 -4.10 -3.42
N VAL A 77 4.10 -3.98 -2.17
CA VAL A 77 2.66 -4.09 -1.85
C VAL A 77 1.84 -3.01 -2.56
N ILE A 78 2.42 -1.80 -2.68
CA ILE A 78 1.88 -0.66 -3.44
C ILE A 78 2.78 -0.41 -4.65
N ASP A 79 2.67 -1.29 -5.64
CA ASP A 79 3.19 -1.08 -6.99
C ASP A 79 2.04 -1.15 -7.99
N PRO A 80 1.67 -0.04 -8.64
CA PRO A 80 0.62 -0.02 -9.66
C PRO A 80 0.86 -1.01 -10.80
N MET A 81 2.12 -1.25 -11.17
CA MET A 81 2.47 -2.19 -12.23
C MET A 81 2.27 -3.64 -11.81
N GLY A 82 2.17 -3.89 -10.50
CA GLY A 82 1.89 -5.20 -9.94
C GLY A 82 0.42 -5.43 -9.57
N PHE A 83 -0.46 -4.48 -9.84
CA PHE A 83 -1.88 -4.65 -9.56
C PHE A 83 -2.53 -5.57 -10.60
N SER A 84 -3.46 -6.42 -10.12
CA SER A 84 -4.36 -7.13 -11.03
C SER A 84 -5.22 -6.13 -11.78
N PHE A 85 -5.71 -6.50 -12.97
CA PHE A 85 -6.62 -5.65 -13.74
C PHE A 85 -7.87 -5.26 -12.93
N THR A 86 -8.39 -6.19 -12.13
CA THR A 86 -9.54 -5.95 -11.24
C THR A 86 -9.21 -4.85 -10.23
N THR A 87 -8.08 -4.99 -9.51
CA THR A 87 -7.63 -4.00 -8.53
C THR A 87 -7.38 -2.63 -9.15
N PHE A 88 -6.83 -2.60 -10.36
CA PHE A 88 -6.57 -1.36 -11.09
C PHE A 88 -7.87 -0.58 -11.38
N ASN A 89 -8.97 -1.29 -11.67
CA ASN A 89 -10.27 -0.67 -11.95
C ASN A 89 -11.04 -0.22 -10.69
N GLU A 90 -10.68 -0.70 -9.50
CA GLU A 90 -11.30 -0.32 -8.23
C GLU A 90 -10.81 1.04 -7.71
N ILE A 91 -9.67 1.52 -8.22
CA ILE A 91 -9.02 2.74 -7.76
C ILE A 91 -9.49 3.91 -8.63
N PRO A 92 -9.99 5.01 -8.04
CA PRO A 92 -10.28 6.24 -8.76
C PRO A 92 -9.09 6.74 -9.60
N GLN A 93 -9.38 7.22 -10.80
CA GLN A 93 -8.37 7.48 -11.83
C GLN A 93 -7.35 8.55 -11.43
N ASP A 94 -7.76 9.55 -10.66
CA ASP A 94 -6.92 10.60 -10.09
C ASP A 94 -5.93 10.05 -9.05
N TYR A 95 -6.39 9.19 -8.14
CA TYR A 95 -5.53 8.50 -7.17
C TYR A 95 -4.55 7.56 -7.88
N LEU A 96 -5.03 6.82 -8.87
CA LEU A 96 -4.21 5.91 -9.65
C LEU A 96 -3.13 6.64 -10.44
N TYR A 97 -3.50 7.73 -11.11
CA TYR A 97 -2.55 8.60 -11.81
C TYR A 97 -1.50 9.17 -10.86
N ALA A 98 -1.92 9.71 -9.72
CA ALA A 98 -1.02 10.24 -8.71
C ALA A 98 -0.04 9.17 -8.20
N LEU A 99 -0.54 7.96 -7.95
CA LEU A 99 0.28 6.85 -7.49
C LEU A 99 1.32 6.44 -8.56
N CYS A 100 0.89 6.22 -9.81
CA CYS A 100 1.77 5.89 -10.93
C CYS A 100 2.88 6.94 -11.14
N ARG A 101 2.56 8.23 -10.96
CA ARG A 101 3.55 9.30 -11.06
C ARG A 101 4.52 9.30 -9.89
N ALA A 102 4.03 9.11 -8.67
CA ALA A 102 4.86 9.10 -7.46
C ALA A 102 5.81 7.90 -7.38
N THR A 103 5.45 6.76 -7.98
CA THR A 103 6.26 5.53 -7.98
C THR A 103 7.15 5.36 -9.21
N SER A 104 6.98 6.21 -10.23
CA SER A 104 7.71 6.13 -11.51
C SER A 104 9.23 6.10 -11.29
N ASN A 105 9.89 5.06 -11.80
CA ASN A 105 11.34 4.81 -11.67
C ASN A 105 11.87 4.67 -10.23
N ARG A 106 11.00 4.51 -9.23
CA ARG A 106 11.39 4.36 -7.81
C ARG A 106 11.17 2.95 -7.28
N ILE A 107 10.22 2.22 -7.86
CA ILE A 107 9.98 0.82 -7.54
C ILE A 107 10.80 -0.03 -8.50
N HIS A 108 11.85 -0.66 -7.97
CA HIS A 108 12.71 -1.54 -8.75
C HIS A 108 12.34 -3.02 -8.50
N PRO A 109 12.18 -3.83 -9.56
CA PRO A 109 11.78 -5.23 -9.44
C PRO A 109 12.87 -6.11 -8.80
N ASP A 110 14.12 -5.64 -8.76
CA ASP A 110 15.23 -6.37 -8.13
C ASP A 110 15.21 -6.31 -6.60
N GLY A 111 14.42 -5.41 -6.01
CA GLY A 111 14.32 -5.21 -4.57
C GLY A 111 15.63 -4.80 -3.87
N GLN A 112 16.70 -4.52 -4.62
CA GLN A 112 18.04 -4.26 -4.08
C GLN A 112 18.22 -2.83 -3.58
N LYS A 113 17.38 -1.90 -4.05
CA LYS A 113 17.36 -0.52 -3.58
C LYS A 113 16.31 -0.33 -2.49
N VAL A 114 16.72 0.36 -1.42
CA VAL A 114 15.79 0.83 -0.39
C VAL A 114 14.85 1.83 -1.04
N ILE A 115 13.54 1.55 -0.97
CA ILE A 115 12.50 2.42 -1.50
C ILE A 115 12.13 3.42 -0.41
N ASP A 116 12.26 4.71 -0.70
CA ASP A 116 11.82 5.77 0.21
C ASP A 116 10.30 5.98 0.09
N TRP A 117 9.55 5.18 0.84
CA TRP A 117 8.09 5.23 0.87
C TRP A 117 7.53 6.55 1.42
N ASN A 118 8.28 7.26 2.26
CA ASN A 118 7.87 8.58 2.76
C ASN A 118 7.90 9.60 1.63
N SER A 119 9.00 9.64 0.87
CA SER A 119 9.12 10.51 -0.30
C SER A 119 8.09 10.20 -1.39
N ILE A 120 7.78 8.91 -1.63
CA ILE A 120 6.70 8.51 -2.54
C ILE A 120 5.35 9.03 -2.04
N ALA A 121 5.03 8.91 -0.75
CA ALA A 121 3.76 9.38 -0.21
C ALA A 121 3.62 10.92 -0.30
N ASP A 122 4.71 11.65 -0.08
CA ASP A 122 4.71 13.10 -0.18
C ASP A 122 4.54 13.57 -1.63
N ASP A 123 5.20 12.91 -2.59
CA ASP A 123 5.02 13.21 -4.01
C ASP A 123 3.64 12.82 -4.51
N PHE A 124 3.09 11.70 -4.04
CA PHE A 124 1.70 11.30 -4.29
C PHE A 124 0.74 12.42 -3.87
N MET A 125 0.88 12.96 -2.65
CA MET A 125 0.04 14.05 -2.16
C MET A 125 0.17 15.31 -3.00
N LYS A 126 1.39 15.68 -3.44
CA LYS A 126 1.60 16.83 -4.33
C LYS A 126 0.92 16.63 -5.68
N VAL A 127 1.09 15.48 -6.31
CA VAL A 127 0.49 15.17 -7.62
C VAL A 127 -1.02 15.13 -7.50
N LEU A 128 -1.58 14.50 -6.47
CA LEU A 128 -3.03 14.40 -6.29
C LEU A 128 -3.68 15.78 -6.12
N LYS A 129 -3.05 16.69 -5.36
CA LYS A 129 -3.51 18.09 -5.26
C LYS A 129 -3.54 18.78 -6.62
N LEU A 130 -2.48 18.61 -7.42
CA LEU A 130 -2.41 19.18 -8.78
C LEU A 130 -3.49 18.62 -9.70
N VAL A 131 -3.77 17.32 -9.63
CA VAL A 131 -4.79 16.64 -10.45
C VAL A 131 -6.19 17.10 -10.06
N LYS A 132 -6.46 17.27 -8.75
CA LYS A 132 -7.76 17.71 -8.24
C LYS A 132 -8.01 19.22 -8.37
N GLY A 133 -6.98 20.00 -8.66
CA GLY A 133 -7.10 21.46 -8.83
C GLY A 133 -7.04 22.25 -7.53
N ASP A 134 -6.67 21.63 -6.41
CA ASP A 134 -6.49 22.28 -5.12
C ASP A 134 -5.13 23.00 -5.10
N ARG A 135 -5.15 24.33 -5.28
CA ARG A 135 -3.96 25.20 -5.23
C ARG A 135 -3.71 25.75 -3.83
#